data_AF-C6KTM2-F1
#
_entry.id   AF-C6KTM2-F1
#
_cell.length_a   1.000
_cell.length_b   1.000
_cell.length_c   1.000
_cell.angle_alpha   90.00
_cell.angle_beta   90.00
_cell.angle_gamma   90.00
#
_symmetry.space_group_name_H-M   'P 1'
#
loop_
_entity.id
_entity.type
_entity.pdbx_description
1 polymer ?
#
loop_
_entity_poly.entity_id
_entity_poly.type
_entity_poly.pdbx_seq_one_letter_code
_entity_poly.pdbx_strand_id
1 'polypeptide(L)'
;MTLIDADPNQPLATWASRFGDSVPKQLEVMGGINEESIVDAIDTAAEKCPFVIVDLEGSANLTASYAISRADLVLIPMRGKQLDADQAGRVIALIERESKAFRRKIDYRVVFSMTTALQSREQRHIRTTLEEKGIPILPASMMERAAFSAMFQLGGTIFDLSEEDVSNPRTAQENAQQLATAVIETLREQETAAA
;
A
#
# COMPACT_ATOMS: atom_id res chain seq x y z
N MET A 1 8.92 -3.56 11.87
CA MET A 1 8.08 -2.82 10.91
C MET A 1 6.86 -2.36 11.66
N THR A 2 6.35 -1.18 11.33
CA THR A 2 5.15 -0.63 11.97
C THR A 2 4.08 -0.38 10.91
N LEU A 3 2.85 -0.84 11.20
CA LEU A 3 1.66 -0.52 10.43
C LEU A 3 0.87 0.56 11.17
N ILE A 4 0.55 1.64 10.49
CA ILE A 4 -0.24 2.75 11.02
C ILE A 4 -1.60 2.69 10.32
N ASP A 5 -2.65 2.41 11.07
CA ASP A 5 -4.03 2.34 10.59
C ASP A 5 -4.71 3.69 10.80
N ALA A 6 -4.76 4.48 9.71
CA ALA A 6 -5.40 5.79 9.65
C ALA A 6 -6.68 5.76 8.80
N ASP A 7 -7.21 4.57 8.50
CA ASP A 7 -8.57 4.41 7.99
C ASP A 7 -9.56 4.56 9.17
N PRO A 8 -10.60 5.41 9.06
CA PRO A 8 -11.61 5.54 10.11
C PRO A 8 -12.28 4.22 10.53
N ASN A 9 -12.34 3.22 9.65
CA ASN A 9 -12.90 1.90 9.92
C ASN A 9 -11.94 0.97 10.69
N GLN A 10 -10.66 1.35 10.79
CA GLN A 10 -9.61 0.66 11.53
C GLN A 10 -9.53 -0.87 11.30
N PRO A 11 -9.50 -1.35 10.04
CA PRO A 11 -9.51 -2.77 9.74
C PRO A 11 -8.24 -3.49 10.24
N LEU A 12 -7.06 -2.84 10.18
CA LEU A 12 -5.79 -3.44 10.60
C LEU A 12 -5.71 -3.51 12.12
N ALA A 13 -6.10 -2.44 12.82
CA ALA A 13 -6.13 -2.44 14.28
C ALA A 13 -7.16 -3.46 14.81
N THR A 14 -8.31 -3.58 14.14
CA THR A 14 -9.32 -4.60 14.45
C THR A 14 -8.77 -6.02 14.26
N TRP A 15 -8.05 -6.28 13.16
CA TRP A 15 -7.40 -7.57 12.92
C TRP A 15 -6.35 -7.88 14.00
N ALA A 16 -5.48 -6.93 14.32
CA ALA A 16 -4.43 -7.11 15.31
C ALA A 16 -4.99 -7.36 16.73
N SER A 17 -6.06 -6.65 17.10
CA SER A 17 -6.76 -6.87 18.37
C SER A 17 -7.44 -8.23 18.43
N ARG A 18 -8.09 -8.67 17.34
CA ARG A 18 -8.78 -9.95 17.26
C ARG A 18 -7.83 -11.14 17.32
N PHE A 19 -6.65 -11.03 16.71
CA PHE A 19 -5.68 -12.12 16.56
C PHE A 19 -4.32 -11.79 17.16
N GLY A 20 -4.29 -11.15 18.34
CA GLY A 20 -3.05 -10.63 18.94
C GLY A 20 -1.91 -11.65 19.03
N ASP A 21 -2.20 -12.91 19.36
CA ASP A 21 -1.19 -13.98 19.45
C ASP A 21 -0.61 -14.40 18.07
N SER A 22 -1.36 -14.15 16.99
CA SER A 22 -0.96 -14.45 15.62
C SER A 22 -0.28 -13.27 14.92
N VAL A 23 -0.27 -12.08 15.54
CA VAL A 23 0.49 -10.94 15.01
C VAL A 23 1.99 -11.23 15.16
N PRO A 24 2.80 -11.14 14.08
CA PRO A 24 4.23 -11.38 14.19
C PRO A 24 4.88 -10.47 15.24
N LYS A 25 5.74 -11.03 16.11
CA LYS A 25 6.37 -10.28 17.22
C LYS A 25 7.19 -9.05 16.81
N GLN A 26 7.61 -8.99 15.54
CA GLN A 26 8.39 -7.89 14.96
C GLN A 26 7.53 -6.85 14.22
N LEU A 27 6.20 -7.05 14.24
CA LEU A 27 5.20 -6.19 13.64
C LEU A 27 4.45 -5.43 14.75
N GLU A 28 4.53 -4.11 14.70
CA GLU A 28 3.70 -3.23 15.53
C GLU A 28 2.52 -2.73 14.70
N VAL A 29 1.33 -2.68 15.28
CA VAL A 29 0.12 -2.13 14.64
C VAL A 29 -0.41 -1.01 15.52
N MET A 30 -0.48 0.20 14.98
CA MET A 30 -0.97 1.41 15.63
C MET A 30 -2.32 1.78 15.03
N GLY A 31 -3.38 1.77 15.85
CA GLY A 31 -4.72 2.21 15.46
C GLY A 31 -5.09 3.56 16.07
N GLY A 32 -6.30 4.05 15.74
CA GLY A 32 -6.84 5.30 16.28
C GLY A 32 -6.10 6.55 15.81
N ILE A 33 -5.49 6.49 14.62
CA ILE A 33 -4.68 7.59 14.07
C ILE A 33 -5.57 8.55 13.29
N ASN A 34 -5.41 9.84 13.55
CA ASN A 34 -6.17 10.92 12.91
C ASN A 34 -5.26 12.03 12.41
N GLU A 35 -5.84 13.11 11.86
CA GLU A 35 -5.10 14.25 11.34
C GLU A 35 -4.22 14.97 12.37
N GLU A 36 -4.54 14.89 13.65
CA GLU A 36 -3.77 15.52 14.74
C GLU A 36 -2.56 14.66 15.14
N SER A 37 -2.69 13.34 15.06
CA SER A 37 -1.68 12.40 15.58
C SER A 37 -0.81 11.74 14.51
N ILE A 38 -1.21 11.80 13.23
CA ILE A 38 -0.56 11.00 12.17
C ILE A 38 0.90 11.36 11.94
N VAL A 39 1.25 12.65 12.01
CA VAL A 39 2.62 13.10 11.80
C VAL A 39 3.53 12.55 12.89
N ASP A 40 3.16 12.73 14.15
CA ASP A 40 3.93 12.26 15.31
C ASP A 40 4.03 10.72 15.33
N ALA A 41 2.97 10.02 14.92
CA ALA A 41 2.96 8.58 14.82
C ALA A 41 3.95 8.06 13.77
N ILE A 42 3.98 8.68 12.58
CA ILE A 42 4.93 8.32 11.51
C ILE A 42 6.36 8.60 11.97
N ASP A 43 6.63 9.81 12.49
CA ASP A 43 7.98 10.22 12.88
C ASP A 43 8.52 9.32 14.02
N THR A 44 7.69 9.01 15.03
CA THR A 44 8.04 8.08 16.12
C THR A 44 8.29 6.65 15.64
N ALA A 45 7.51 6.16 14.68
CA ALA A 45 7.68 4.82 14.14
C ALA A 45 8.95 4.70 13.27
N ALA A 46 9.25 5.74 12.50
CA ALA A 46 10.42 5.81 11.63
C ALA A 46 11.74 5.82 12.41
N GLU A 47 11.76 6.39 13.62
CA GLU A 47 12.92 6.32 14.52
C GLU A 47 13.25 4.89 14.99
N LYS A 48 12.25 4.00 15.03
CA LYS A 48 12.38 2.66 15.64
C LYS A 48 12.54 1.54 14.62
N CYS A 49 12.04 1.72 13.40
CA CYS A 49 12.03 0.65 12.41
C CYS A 49 12.24 1.16 10.98
N PRO A 50 12.84 0.32 10.10
CA PRO A 50 13.20 0.75 8.75
C PRO A 50 12.01 0.89 7.80
N PHE A 51 10.85 0.34 8.15
CA PHE A 51 9.66 0.37 7.32
C PHE A 51 8.44 0.72 8.16
N VAL A 52 7.78 1.82 7.78
CA VAL A 52 6.51 2.28 8.29
C VAL A 52 5.51 2.27 7.13
N ILE A 53 4.44 1.50 7.25
CA ILE A 53 3.37 1.45 6.24
C ILE A 53 2.15 2.14 6.84
N VAL A 54 1.66 3.17 6.16
CA VAL A 54 0.48 3.93 6.57
C VAL A 54 -0.69 3.50 5.69
N ASP A 55 -1.70 2.89 6.30
CA ASP A 55 -2.96 2.56 5.66
C ASP A 55 -3.90 3.76 5.79
N LEU A 56 -4.41 4.23 4.66
CA LEU A 56 -5.23 5.44 4.56
C LEU A 56 -6.54 5.09 3.89
N GLU A 57 -7.62 5.76 4.30
CA GLU A 57 -8.85 5.69 3.53
C GLU A 57 -8.67 6.29 2.12
N GLY A 58 -9.46 5.82 1.15
CA GLY A 58 -9.36 6.24 -0.26
C GLY A 58 -9.81 7.68 -0.57
N SER A 59 -9.85 8.57 0.43
CA SER A 59 -10.29 9.95 0.30
C SER A 59 -9.11 10.93 0.35
N ALA A 60 -9.22 12.04 -0.38
CA ALA A 60 -8.22 13.11 -0.36
C ALA A 60 -8.48 14.06 0.83
N ASN A 61 -8.25 13.57 2.04
CA ASN A 61 -8.47 14.30 3.30
C ASN A 61 -7.15 14.88 3.88
N LEU A 62 -7.24 15.55 5.03
CA LEU A 62 -6.08 16.14 5.72
C LEU A 62 -5.09 15.07 6.20
N THR A 63 -5.60 13.98 6.77
CA THR A 63 -4.81 12.83 7.22
C THR A 63 -3.93 12.28 6.08
N ALA A 64 -4.50 12.09 4.89
CA ALA A 64 -3.78 11.67 3.69
C ALA A 64 -2.73 12.69 3.25
N SER A 65 -3.06 13.99 3.27
CA SER A 65 -2.10 15.07 2.96
C SER A 65 -0.88 15.03 3.90
N TYR A 66 -1.10 14.87 5.21
CA TYR A 66 -0.02 14.77 6.18
C TYR A 66 0.81 13.49 6.03
N ALA A 67 0.17 12.34 5.81
CA ALA A 67 0.89 11.09 5.53
C ALA A 67 1.75 11.20 4.26
N ILE A 68 1.19 11.72 3.17
CA ILE A 68 1.90 11.96 1.90
C ILE A 68 3.10 12.89 2.13
N SER A 69 2.95 13.93 2.96
CA SER A 69 4.04 14.85 3.25
C SER A 69 5.27 14.17 3.89
N ARG A 70 5.07 13.04 4.58
CA ARG A 70 6.11 12.24 5.25
C ARG A 70 6.57 11.02 4.46
N ALA A 71 5.79 10.53 3.51
CA ALA A 71 6.08 9.30 2.78
C ALA A 71 7.27 9.41 1.81
N ASP A 72 8.18 8.44 1.82
CA ASP A 72 9.23 8.33 0.80
C ASP A 72 8.69 7.79 -0.53
N LEU A 73 7.66 6.95 -0.45
CA LEU A 73 6.95 6.38 -1.59
C LEU A 73 5.46 6.25 -1.28
N VAL A 74 4.62 6.75 -2.19
CA VAL A 74 3.16 6.57 -2.13
C VAL A 74 2.73 5.50 -3.14
N LEU A 75 2.05 4.46 -2.67
CA LEU A 75 1.45 3.44 -3.53
C LEU A 75 -0.01 3.79 -3.80
N ILE A 76 -0.41 3.79 -5.08
CA ILE A 76 -1.77 4.12 -5.50
C ILE A 76 -2.43 2.86 -6.06
N PRO A 77 -3.15 2.07 -5.23
CA PRO A 77 -3.79 0.85 -5.67
C PRO A 77 -5.01 1.13 -6.57
N MET A 78 -5.16 0.39 -7.67
CA MET A 78 -6.33 0.43 -8.56
C MET A 78 -6.63 -0.93 -9.19
N ARG A 79 -7.88 -1.22 -9.57
CA ARG A 79 -8.24 -2.49 -10.23
C ARG A 79 -8.09 -2.46 -11.75
N GLY A 80 -7.72 -1.32 -12.31
CA GLY A 80 -7.66 -1.13 -13.76
C GLY A 80 -9.04 -0.98 -14.39
N LYS A 81 -9.92 -0.24 -13.72
CA LYS A 81 -11.19 0.26 -14.26
C LYS A 81 -11.17 1.78 -14.36
N GLN A 82 -12.00 2.36 -15.22
CA GLN A 82 -12.01 3.81 -15.45
C GLN A 82 -12.24 4.61 -14.16
N LEU A 83 -13.16 4.17 -13.30
CA LEU A 83 -13.45 4.85 -12.04
C LEU A 83 -12.22 4.91 -11.11
N ASP A 84 -11.41 3.86 -11.09
CA ASP A 84 -10.19 3.84 -10.28
C ASP A 84 -9.13 4.78 -10.87
N ALA A 85 -9.05 4.89 -12.19
CA ALA A 85 -8.15 5.82 -12.88
C ALA A 85 -8.48 7.29 -12.54
N ASP A 86 -9.77 7.61 -12.44
CA ASP A 86 -10.21 8.94 -12.04
C ASP A 86 -9.83 9.26 -10.57
N GLN A 87 -9.93 8.28 -9.66
CA GLN A 87 -9.48 8.47 -8.27
C GLN A 87 -7.96 8.57 -8.16
N ALA A 88 -7.21 7.72 -8.88
CA ALA A 88 -5.76 7.79 -8.93
C ALA A 88 -5.28 9.17 -9.41
N GLY A 89 -5.96 9.77 -10.41
CA GLY A 89 -5.66 11.13 -10.85
C GLY A 89 -5.79 12.18 -9.75
N ARG A 90 -6.78 12.05 -8.85
CA ARG A 90 -6.95 12.96 -7.70
C ARG A 90 -5.83 12.79 -6.68
N VAL A 91 -5.43 11.56 -6.40
CA VAL A 91 -4.31 11.26 -5.49
C VAL A 91 -2.99 11.78 -6.06
N ILE A 92 -2.74 11.60 -7.35
CA ILE A 92 -1.54 12.14 -8.02
C ILE A 92 -1.52 13.68 -7.92
N ALA A 93 -2.64 14.35 -8.21
CA ALA A 93 -2.72 15.81 -8.07
C ALA A 93 -2.49 16.28 -6.63
N LEU A 94 -2.94 15.51 -5.63
CA LEU A 94 -2.64 15.76 -4.22
C LEU A 94 -1.14 15.63 -3.93
N ILE A 95 -0.49 14.55 -4.38
CA ILE A 95 0.96 14.32 -4.20
C ILE A 95 1.78 15.44 -4.84
N GLU A 96 1.42 15.88 -6.05
CA GLU A 96 2.08 17.00 -6.73
C GLU A 96 1.94 18.31 -5.95
N ARG A 97 0.75 18.57 -5.41
CA ARG A 97 0.48 19.74 -4.55
C ARG A 97 1.34 19.71 -3.29
N GLU A 98 1.37 18.59 -2.59
CA GLU A 98 2.17 18.44 -1.36
C GLU A 98 3.68 18.52 -1.67
N SER A 99 4.14 17.90 -2.76
CA SER A 99 5.53 18.00 -3.22
C SER A 99 5.95 19.46 -3.41
N LYS A 100 5.07 20.27 -4.03
CA LYS A 100 5.30 21.72 -4.21
C LYS A 100 5.27 22.48 -2.89
N ALA A 101 4.32 22.18 -2.01
CA ALA A 101 4.16 22.86 -0.73
C ALA A 101 5.36 22.63 0.20
N PHE A 102 5.82 21.38 0.30
CA PHE A 102 6.96 20.97 1.12
C PHE A 102 8.32 21.11 0.43
N ARG A 103 8.34 21.52 -0.85
CA ARG A 103 9.54 21.68 -1.66
C ARG A 103 10.42 20.42 -1.69
N ARG A 104 9.80 19.24 -1.71
CA ARG A 104 10.48 17.96 -1.87
C ARG A 104 9.77 17.12 -2.93
N LYS A 105 10.52 16.25 -3.59
CA LYS A 105 9.93 15.23 -4.45
C LYS A 105 9.34 14.14 -3.57
N ILE A 106 8.05 13.86 -3.73
CA ILE A 106 7.39 12.69 -3.12
C ILE A 106 7.18 11.70 -4.26
N ASP A 107 7.86 10.55 -4.20
CA ASP A 107 7.73 9.56 -5.27
C ASP A 107 6.44 8.76 -5.09
N TYR A 108 5.89 8.26 -6.19
CA TYR A 108 4.69 7.45 -6.16
C TYR A 108 4.69 6.39 -7.26
N ARG A 109 3.95 5.29 -7.05
CA ARG A 109 3.74 4.26 -8.07
C ARG A 109 2.28 3.85 -8.09
N VAL A 110 1.71 3.74 -9.28
CA VAL A 110 0.42 3.06 -9.46
C VAL A 110 0.63 1.56 -9.30
N VAL A 111 -0.22 0.91 -8.50
CA VAL A 111 -0.20 -0.53 -8.27
C VAL A 111 -1.52 -1.12 -8.77
N PHE A 112 -1.44 -2.03 -9.74
CA PHE A 112 -2.63 -2.79 -10.11
C PHE A 112 -2.93 -3.82 -9.01
N SER A 113 -4.16 -3.81 -8.51
CA SER A 113 -4.67 -4.64 -7.43
C SER A 113 -5.85 -5.47 -7.91
N MET A 114 -6.11 -6.59 -7.23
CA MET A 114 -7.16 -7.55 -7.59
C MET A 114 -7.13 -7.93 -9.08
N THR A 115 -5.94 -8.12 -9.64
CA THR A 115 -5.78 -8.48 -11.05
C THR A 115 -6.03 -9.97 -11.27
N THR A 116 -6.60 -10.32 -12.41
CA THR A 116 -6.70 -11.69 -12.89
C THR A 116 -5.54 -12.03 -13.84
N ALA A 117 -5.25 -13.33 -14.02
CA ALA A 117 -4.23 -13.79 -14.96
C ALA A 117 -4.50 -13.32 -16.41
N LEU A 118 -5.78 -13.21 -16.78
CA LEU A 118 -6.21 -12.63 -18.05
C LEU A 118 -6.52 -11.15 -17.86
N GLN A 119 -5.77 -10.28 -18.51
CA GLN A 119 -6.03 -8.84 -18.50
C GLN A 119 -7.18 -8.49 -19.45
N SER A 120 -8.13 -7.68 -18.96
CA SER A 120 -9.21 -7.14 -19.76
C SER A 120 -8.70 -6.13 -20.80
N ARG A 121 -9.52 -5.86 -21.84
CA ARG A 121 -9.21 -4.78 -22.79
C ARG A 121 -9.15 -3.42 -22.10
N GLU A 122 -10.04 -3.18 -21.14
CA GLU A 122 -10.10 -1.94 -20.36
C GLU A 122 -8.82 -1.75 -19.53
N GLN A 123 -8.38 -2.77 -18.79
CA GLN A 123 -7.17 -2.70 -17.99
C GLN A 123 -5.92 -2.42 -18.85
N ARG A 124 -5.80 -3.09 -20.01
CA ARG A 124 -4.70 -2.82 -20.94
C ARG A 124 -4.73 -1.38 -21.45
N HIS A 125 -5.91 -0.88 -21.82
CA HIS A 125 -6.07 0.50 -22.27
C HIS A 125 -5.65 1.50 -21.18
N ILE A 126 -6.12 1.31 -19.94
CA ILE A 126 -5.74 2.15 -18.80
C ILE A 126 -4.24 2.13 -18.57
N ARG A 127 -3.61 0.95 -18.57
CA ARG A 127 -2.15 0.83 -18.45
C ARG A 127 -1.43 1.66 -19.52
N THR A 128 -1.80 1.50 -20.79
CA THR A 128 -1.20 2.26 -21.89
C THR A 128 -1.39 3.77 -21.69
N THR A 129 -2.58 4.21 -21.29
CA THR A 129 -2.84 5.63 -21.02
C THR A 129 -2.00 6.18 -19.86
N LEU A 130 -1.77 5.40 -18.80
CA LEU A 130 -0.88 5.79 -17.69
C LEU A 130 0.57 5.91 -18.18
N GLU A 131 1.05 4.95 -18.97
CA GLU A 131 2.39 4.95 -19.56
C GLU A 131 2.60 6.14 -20.51
N GLU A 132 1.63 6.42 -21.39
CA GLU A 132 1.64 7.58 -22.30
C GLU A 132 1.69 8.92 -21.56
N LYS A 133 1.07 8.98 -20.37
CA LYS A 133 1.12 10.16 -19.49
C LYS A 133 2.40 10.23 -18.63
N GLY A 134 3.30 9.25 -18.75
CA GLY A 134 4.50 9.16 -17.93
C GLY A 134 4.22 8.87 -16.46
N ILE A 135 3.04 8.33 -16.13
CA ILE A 135 2.67 7.96 -14.76
C ILE A 135 3.38 6.64 -14.44
N PRO A 136 4.25 6.60 -13.40
CA PRO A 136 5.04 5.42 -13.12
C PRO A 136 4.18 4.32 -12.48
N ILE A 137 4.29 3.11 -13.03
CA ILE A 137 3.55 1.93 -12.60
C ILE A 137 4.54 0.96 -11.94
N LEU A 138 4.16 0.38 -10.81
CA LEU A 138 4.96 -0.65 -10.17
C LEU A 138 5.03 -1.89 -11.08
N PRO A 139 6.21 -2.52 -11.26
CA PRO A 139 6.34 -3.67 -12.16
C PRO A 139 5.59 -4.92 -11.69
N ALA A 140 5.23 -4.98 -10.41
CA ALA A 140 4.41 -6.04 -9.82
C ALA A 140 2.95 -5.59 -9.61
N SER A 141 2.01 -6.54 -9.71
CA SER A 141 0.60 -6.35 -9.40
C SER A 141 0.14 -7.31 -8.29
N MET A 142 -0.89 -6.94 -7.55
CA MET A 142 -1.56 -7.83 -6.60
C MET A 142 -2.72 -8.55 -7.27
N MET A 143 -2.67 -9.88 -7.28
CA MET A 143 -3.70 -10.71 -7.86
C MET A 143 -4.89 -10.89 -6.92
N GLU A 144 -6.08 -11.07 -7.49
CA GLU A 144 -7.24 -11.48 -6.72
C GLU A 144 -7.10 -12.94 -6.28
N ARG A 145 -6.95 -13.18 -4.97
CA ARG A 145 -6.78 -14.51 -4.39
C ARG A 145 -7.49 -14.60 -3.04
N ALA A 146 -8.18 -15.71 -2.78
CA ALA A 146 -8.89 -15.97 -1.53
C ALA A 146 -7.97 -15.95 -0.29
N ALA A 147 -6.68 -16.28 -0.47
CA ALA A 147 -5.66 -16.18 0.57
C ALA A 147 -5.59 -14.79 1.22
N PHE A 148 -5.78 -13.71 0.46
CA PHE A 148 -5.69 -12.36 1.01
C PHE A 148 -6.85 -12.02 1.95
N SER A 149 -8.06 -12.52 1.66
CA SER A 149 -9.20 -12.36 2.58
C SER A 149 -9.14 -13.33 3.76
N ALA A 150 -8.56 -14.52 3.57
CA ALA A 150 -8.45 -15.53 4.64
C ALA A 150 -7.66 -15.03 5.86
N MET A 151 -6.62 -14.22 5.66
CA MET A 151 -5.85 -13.62 6.78
C MET A 151 -6.73 -12.84 7.76
N PHE A 152 -7.75 -12.14 7.27
CA PHE A 152 -8.68 -11.38 8.10
C PHE A 152 -9.70 -12.25 8.85
N GLN A 153 -9.87 -13.49 8.40
CA GLN A 153 -10.77 -14.47 9.02
C GLN A 153 -10.04 -15.38 10.01
N LEU A 154 -8.80 -15.76 9.72
CA LEU A 154 -8.04 -16.76 10.46
C LEU A 154 -6.98 -16.15 11.38
N GLY A 155 -6.59 -14.90 11.15
CA GLY A 155 -5.44 -14.29 11.79
C GLY A 155 -4.13 -14.73 11.14
N GLY A 156 -3.01 -14.22 11.67
CA GLY A 156 -1.70 -14.47 11.10
C GLY A 156 -1.50 -13.79 9.75
N THR A 157 -0.42 -14.17 9.07
CA THR A 157 0.01 -13.65 7.78
C THR A 157 -0.28 -14.63 6.66
N ILE A 158 -0.07 -14.19 5.42
CA ILE A 158 -0.22 -15.05 4.24
C ILE A 158 0.74 -16.24 4.25
N PHE A 159 1.83 -16.15 5.03
CA PHE A 159 2.82 -17.20 5.20
C PHE A 159 2.40 -18.26 6.21
N ASP A 160 1.39 -17.97 7.03
CA ASP A 160 0.84 -18.90 8.03
C ASP A 160 -0.28 -19.78 7.44
N LEU A 161 -0.82 -19.41 6.27
CA LEU A 161 -1.90 -20.15 5.60
C LEU A 161 -1.42 -21.50 5.05
N SER A 162 -2.21 -22.54 5.33
CA SER A 162 -2.02 -23.91 4.85
C SER A 162 -2.93 -24.24 3.67
N GLU A 163 -2.74 -25.43 3.07
CA GLU A 163 -3.63 -25.94 2.02
C GLU A 163 -5.03 -26.31 2.53
N GLU A 164 -5.20 -26.49 3.86
CA GLU A 164 -6.50 -26.70 4.48
C GLU A 164 -7.31 -25.39 4.57
N ASP A 165 -6.61 -24.25 4.71
CA ASP A 165 -7.23 -22.94 4.81
C ASP A 165 -7.66 -22.40 3.45
N VAL A 166 -6.78 -22.53 2.45
CA VAL A 166 -7.01 -22.02 1.08
C VAL A 166 -6.34 -22.89 0.03
N SER A 167 -6.92 -22.93 -1.17
CA SER A 167 -6.30 -23.61 -2.30
C SER A 167 -5.02 -22.89 -2.73
N ASN A 168 -3.90 -23.61 -2.70
CA ASN A 168 -2.59 -23.18 -3.20
C ASN A 168 -2.11 -21.81 -2.63
N PRO A 169 -1.89 -21.71 -1.30
CA PRO A 169 -1.44 -20.47 -0.66
C PRO A 169 -0.09 -19.98 -1.18
N ARG A 170 0.77 -20.89 -1.65
CA ARG A 170 2.10 -20.59 -2.20
C ARG A 170 2.06 -19.54 -3.30
N THR A 171 1.12 -19.66 -4.23
CA THR A 171 1.00 -18.69 -5.33
C THR A 171 0.61 -17.28 -4.86
N ALA A 172 -0.08 -17.17 -3.73
CA ALA A 172 -0.40 -15.89 -3.12
C ALA A 172 0.79 -15.31 -2.36
N GLN A 173 1.55 -16.16 -1.65
CA GLN A 173 2.81 -15.80 -0.99
C GLN A 173 3.83 -15.28 -2.00
N GLU A 174 4.04 -16.00 -3.11
CA GLU A 174 4.93 -15.58 -4.20
C GLU A 174 4.52 -14.23 -4.79
N ASN A 175 3.21 -14.00 -5.00
CA ASN A 175 2.71 -12.74 -5.51
C ASN A 175 2.91 -11.58 -4.53
N ALA A 176 2.65 -11.80 -3.24
CA ALA A 176 2.92 -10.80 -2.19
C ALA A 176 4.42 -10.48 -2.10
N GLN A 177 5.29 -11.50 -2.22
CA GLN A 177 6.73 -11.32 -2.18
C GLN A 177 7.26 -10.57 -3.41
N GLN A 178 6.70 -10.81 -4.59
CA GLN A 178 7.01 -10.03 -5.81
C GLN A 178 6.65 -8.56 -5.63
N LEU A 179 5.48 -8.26 -5.05
CA LEU A 179 5.09 -6.88 -4.76
C LEU A 179 6.07 -6.23 -3.78
N ALA A 180 6.35 -6.89 -2.65
CA ALA A 180 7.27 -6.38 -1.64
C ALA A 180 8.68 -6.11 -2.23
N THR A 181 9.17 -7.02 -3.07
CA THR A 181 10.46 -6.89 -3.76
C THR A 181 10.47 -5.66 -4.67
N ALA A 182 9.44 -5.48 -5.51
CA ALA A 182 9.32 -4.32 -6.39
C ALA A 182 9.28 -2.98 -5.63
N VAL A 183 8.62 -2.94 -4.47
CA VAL A 183 8.59 -1.76 -3.60
C VAL A 183 9.98 -1.45 -3.03
N ILE A 184 10.67 -2.46 -2.51
CA ILE A 184 12.03 -2.31 -1.96
C ILE A 184 13.01 -1.86 -3.04
N GLU A 185 12.95 -2.43 -4.23
CA GLU A 185 13.79 -2.03 -5.36
C GLU A 185 13.52 -0.58 -5.76
N THR A 186 12.26 -0.17 -5.81
CA THR A 186 11.88 1.23 -6.09
C THR A 186 12.49 2.19 -5.07
N LEU A 187 12.43 1.86 -3.77
CA LEU A 187 13.02 2.70 -2.71
C LEU A 187 14.55 2.78 -2.84
N ARG A 188 15.23 1.66 -3.16
CA ARG A 188 16.70 1.65 -3.36
C ARG A 188 17.16 2.45 -4.56
N GLU A 189 16.40 2.44 -5.65
CA GLU A 189 16.68 3.26 -6.83
C GLU A 189 16.64 4.76 -6.48
N GLN A 190 15.71 5.17 -5.61
CA GLN A 190 15.63 6.56 -5.13
C GLN A 190 16.84 6.94 -4.29
N GLU A 191 17.25 6.10 -3.35
CA GLU A 191 18.45 6.34 -2.53
C GLU A 191 19.70 6.50 -3.40
N THR A 192 19.84 5.65 -4.42
CA THR A 192 20.97 5.71 -5.36
C THR A 192 20.93 6.98 -6.21
N ALA A 193 19.74 7.44 -6.62
CA ALA A 193 19.58 8.66 -7.40
C ALA A 193 19.77 9.96 -6.57
N ALA A 194 19.67 9.87 -5.24
CA ALA A 194 19.85 10.99 -4.33
C ALA A 194 21.29 11.15 -3.81
N ALA A 195 22.12 10.12 -3.94
CA ALA A 195 23.54 10.09 -3.55
C ALA A 195 24.46 10.67 -4.65
#